data_AF-A0A6A2YTU9-F1
#
_entry.id   AF-A0A6A2YTU9-F1
#
_cell.length_a   1.000
_cell.length_b   1.000
_cell.length_c   1.000
_cell.angle_alpha   90.00
_cell.angle_beta   90.00
_cell.angle_gamma   90.00
#
_symmetry.space_group_name_H-M   'P 1'
#
loop_
_entity.id
_entity.type
_entity.pdbx_description
1 polymer ?
#
loop_
_entity_poly.entity_id
_entity_poly.type
_entity_poly.pdbx_seq_one_letter_code
_entity_poly.pdbx_strand_id
1 'polypeptide(L)'
;MFPEMDKQVLERVLEGCGDDLDLAIRSLNELRLGSTDRNAAAAVDGVAPIIANGDVPAKEQTVQEPAVLSMDGSDWVELFVREMLNASNADDARASRALEVLEKSIHARAGAEVAQNFHQENMMLKEQVEALIQENTILKRAVAVQHERQKEYESQSQELQHLKQVASQYQEQLRTLEVNNYALTMHLKQAQQSSSIPGRFNPDAFYGSCFAESSA
;
A
#
# COMPACT_ATOMS: atom_id res chain seq x y z
N MET A 1 12.61 0.71 14.48
CA MET A 1 13.85 0.20 15.12
C MET A 1 13.53 -0.12 16.57
N PHE A 2 14.03 -1.25 17.08
CA PHE A 2 13.69 -1.82 18.39
C PHE A 2 14.35 -1.03 19.54
N PRO A 3 13.61 -0.19 20.30
CA PRO A 3 14.23 0.77 21.23
C PRO A 3 14.63 0.17 22.59
N GLU A 4 14.00 -0.94 22.99
CA GLU A 4 14.19 -1.58 24.30
C GLU A 4 15.30 -2.62 24.36
N MET A 5 15.94 -2.93 23.22
CA MET A 5 16.81 -4.09 23.10
C MET A 5 18.27 -3.68 23.02
N ASP A 6 19.12 -4.40 23.74
CA ASP A 6 20.56 -4.15 23.75
C ASP A 6 21.16 -4.31 22.34
N LYS A 7 22.00 -3.35 21.94
CA LYS A 7 22.59 -3.28 20.60
C LYS A 7 23.45 -4.49 20.28
N GLN A 8 24.14 -5.05 21.29
CA GLN A 8 24.98 -6.25 21.11
C GLN A 8 24.15 -7.51 20.83
N VAL A 9 22.91 -7.56 21.30
CA VAL A 9 21.99 -8.67 21.03
C VAL A 9 21.42 -8.54 19.62
N LEU A 10 21.09 -7.32 19.20
CA LEU A 10 20.62 -7.04 17.85
C LEU A 10 21.67 -7.37 16.78
N GLU A 11 22.92 -6.97 16.99
CA GLU A 11 24.04 -7.29 16.09
C GLU A 11 24.30 -8.80 16.00
N ARG A 12 24.27 -9.53 17.12
CA ARG A 12 24.46 -10.98 17.13
C ARG A 12 23.36 -11.75 16.38
N VAL A 13 22.11 -11.31 16.50
CA VAL A 13 20.98 -11.92 15.79
C VAL A 13 21.09 -11.62 14.29
N LEU A 14 21.43 -10.39 13.91
CA LEU A 14 21.63 -10.02 12.51
C LEU A 14 22.81 -10.77 11.87
N GLU A 15 23.92 -10.96 12.57
CA GLU A 15 25.05 -11.76 12.08
C GLU A 15 24.70 -13.26 11.97
N GLY A 16 23.90 -13.80 12.90
CA GLY A 16 23.48 -15.19 12.90
C GLY A 16 22.40 -15.53 11.87
N CYS A 17 21.57 -14.55 11.48
CA CYS A 17 20.50 -14.73 10.50
C CYS A 17 20.96 -14.53 9.05
N GLY A 18 22.14 -13.95 8.81
CA GLY A 18 22.63 -13.62 7.47
C GLY A 18 21.73 -12.62 6.74
N ASP A 19 21.79 -12.58 5.41
CA ASP A 19 20.96 -11.69 4.58
C ASP A 19 19.45 -12.07 4.57
N ASP A 20 19.00 -13.01 5.41
CA ASP A 20 17.58 -13.37 5.56
C ASP A 20 16.90 -12.49 6.61
N LEU A 21 16.32 -11.40 6.12
CA LEU A 21 15.60 -10.41 6.91
C LEU A 21 14.36 -11.02 7.63
N ASP A 22 13.70 -12.00 7.03
CA ASP A 22 12.51 -12.62 7.61
C ASP A 22 12.87 -13.52 8.80
N LEU A 23 14.03 -14.18 8.72
CA LEU A 23 14.57 -14.98 9.82
C LEU A 23 15.02 -14.09 10.99
N ALA A 24 15.64 -12.94 10.69
CA ALA A 24 16.00 -11.93 11.69
C ALA A 24 14.76 -11.38 12.41
N ILE A 25 13.70 -11.03 11.67
CA ILE A 25 12.45 -10.52 12.25
C ILE A 25 11.78 -11.56 13.16
N ARG A 26 11.75 -12.84 12.76
CA ARG A 26 11.18 -13.93 13.58
C ARG A 26 11.97 -14.13 14.88
N SER A 27 13.28 -14.29 14.79
CA SER A 27 14.15 -14.53 15.96
C SER A 27 14.07 -13.39 16.97
N LEU A 28 13.98 -12.15 16.49
CA LEU A 28 13.91 -10.97 17.33
C LEU A 28 12.56 -10.83 18.05
N ASN A 29 11.46 -11.20 17.39
CA ASN A 29 10.14 -11.23 18.01
C ASN A 29 10.03 -12.36 19.05
N GLU A 30 10.63 -13.52 18.80
CA GLU A 30 10.72 -14.61 19.78
C GLU A 30 11.49 -14.18 21.04
N LEU A 31 12.58 -13.42 20.89
CA LEU A 31 13.36 -12.92 22.03
C LEU A 31 12.55 -11.95 22.91
N ARG A 32 11.68 -11.13 22.30
CA ARG A 32 10.77 -10.22 23.01
C ARG A 32 9.66 -10.97 23.74
N LEU A 33 9.06 -11.96 23.09
CA LEU A 33 8.00 -12.78 23.68
C LEU A 33 8.54 -13.64 24.84
N GLY A 34 9.71 -14.26 24.68
CA GLY A 34 10.37 -15.03 25.74
C GLY A 34 10.80 -14.19 26.96
N SER A 35 11.09 -12.90 26.77
CA SER A 35 11.33 -11.96 27.87
C SER A 35 10.05 -11.56 28.61
N THR A 36 8.89 -11.66 27.95
CA THR A 36 7.58 -11.33 28.52
C THR A 36 6.97 -12.56 29.22
N ASP A 37 7.21 -13.76 28.68
CA ASP A 37 6.67 -15.02 29.22
C ASP A 37 7.32 -15.49 30.52
N ARG A 38 8.52 -15.00 30.86
CA ARG A 38 9.10 -15.25 32.20
C ARG A 38 8.33 -14.57 33.33
N ASN A 39 7.46 -13.60 33.03
CA ASN A 39 6.59 -12.96 34.01
C ASN A 39 5.13 -13.45 33.98
N ALA A 40 4.75 -14.30 33.02
CA ALA A 40 3.36 -14.73 32.81
C ALA A 40 3.12 -16.24 33.08
N ALA A 41 4.16 -17.02 33.38
CA ALA A 41 4.04 -18.47 33.67
C ALA A 41 3.56 -18.79 35.10
N ALA A 42 2.66 -17.99 35.66
CA ALA A 42 2.05 -18.23 36.97
C ALA A 42 0.54 -17.97 36.96
N ALA A 43 -0.20 -18.56 36.02
CA ALA A 43 -1.62 -18.84 36.19
C ALA A 43 -2.04 -19.88 35.16
N VAL A 44 -1.96 -21.15 35.56
CA VAL A 44 -2.55 -22.26 34.83
C VAL A 44 -4.01 -22.38 35.27
N ASP A 45 -4.84 -22.73 34.30
CA ASP A 45 -5.92 -23.72 34.40
C ASP A 45 -7.38 -23.20 34.45
N GLY A 46 -8.23 -23.84 33.65
CA GLY A 46 -9.69 -23.75 33.79
C GLY A 46 -10.52 -23.71 32.51
N VAL A 47 -10.74 -24.88 31.90
CA VAL A 47 -11.56 -25.16 30.71
C VAL A 47 -13.08 -25.06 30.97
N ALA A 48 -13.76 -24.22 30.16
CA ALA A 48 -15.11 -24.34 29.51
C ALA A 48 -16.36 -24.85 30.32
N PRO A 49 -17.54 -25.08 29.69
CA PRO A 49 -18.56 -24.11 29.28
C PRO A 49 -19.98 -24.44 29.85
N ILE A 50 -20.89 -23.47 30.09
CA ILE A 50 -22.28 -23.80 30.50
C ILE A 50 -23.35 -22.88 29.89
N ILE A 51 -24.07 -23.44 28.90
CA ILE A 51 -25.53 -23.64 28.76
C ILE A 51 -26.49 -22.45 29.02
N ALA A 52 -27.36 -22.26 28.02
CA ALA A 52 -28.52 -21.39 27.96
C ALA A 52 -29.77 -21.93 28.72
N ASN A 53 -30.66 -20.97 29.00
CA ASN A 53 -32.07 -21.05 29.40
C ASN A 53 -32.42 -21.18 30.89
N GLY A 54 -33.29 -20.26 31.33
CA GLY A 54 -34.03 -20.37 32.58
C GLY A 54 -34.62 -19.05 33.06
N ASP A 55 -35.63 -18.54 32.35
CA ASP A 55 -36.50 -17.45 32.78
C ASP A 55 -37.51 -17.96 33.82
N VAL A 56 -37.46 -17.45 35.06
CA VAL A 56 -38.59 -17.41 36.02
C VAL A 56 -38.42 -16.17 36.92
N PRO A 57 -39.48 -15.36 37.11
CA PRO A 57 -39.42 -14.06 37.77
C PRO A 57 -39.65 -14.14 39.29
N ALA A 58 -39.45 -12.98 39.92
CA ALA A 58 -39.87 -12.59 41.27
C ALA A 58 -38.87 -12.86 42.42
N LYS A 59 -38.12 -11.82 42.78
CA LYS A 59 -38.53 -10.99 43.92
C LYS A 59 -37.75 -9.68 43.94
N GLU A 60 -38.49 -8.59 43.88
CA GLU A 60 -38.07 -7.28 44.30
C GLU A 60 -37.54 -7.37 45.74
N GLN A 61 -36.23 -7.32 45.88
CA GLN A 61 -35.59 -6.84 47.09
C GLN A 61 -34.86 -5.57 46.70
N THR A 62 -35.60 -4.48 46.82
CA THR A 62 -35.14 -3.10 46.83
C THR A 62 -34.15 -2.93 47.98
N VAL A 63 -32.91 -3.41 47.80
CA VAL A 63 -31.78 -2.78 48.44
C VAL A 63 -31.57 -1.52 47.62
N GLN A 64 -32.09 -0.42 48.14
CA GLN A 64 -31.81 0.91 47.63
C GLN A 64 -30.29 1.09 47.68
N GLU A 65 -29.63 0.80 46.56
CA GLU A 65 -28.32 1.34 46.26
C GLU A 65 -28.47 2.85 46.40
N PRO A 66 -27.79 3.48 47.37
CA PRO A 66 -28.15 4.82 47.75
C PRO A 66 -27.94 5.72 46.54
N ALA A 67 -28.94 6.54 46.24
CA ALA A 67 -28.99 7.55 45.16
C ALA A 67 -27.84 8.59 45.21
N VAL A 68 -26.81 8.35 46.01
CA VAL A 68 -25.64 9.15 46.29
C VAL A 68 -24.58 9.04 45.18
N LEU A 69 -24.65 8.02 44.30
CA LEU A 69 -23.68 7.84 43.21
C LEU A 69 -23.94 8.68 41.95
N SER A 70 -25.11 9.32 41.84
CA SER A 70 -25.51 10.15 40.69
C SER A 70 -25.68 11.63 41.05
N MET A 71 -25.12 12.03 42.19
CA MET A 71 -25.20 13.37 42.77
C MET A 71 -24.05 14.25 42.23
N ASP A 72 -24.28 15.55 42.03
CA ASP A 72 -23.22 16.46 41.57
C ASP A 72 -22.02 16.45 42.54
N GLY A 73 -20.81 16.65 42.01
CA GLY A 73 -19.58 16.54 42.79
C GLY A 73 -19.53 17.51 43.96
N SER A 74 -20.16 18.69 43.83
CA SER A 74 -20.24 19.69 44.90
C SER A 74 -21.17 19.28 46.03
N ASP A 75 -22.35 18.76 45.69
CA ASP A 75 -23.37 18.29 46.63
C ASP A 75 -22.87 17.05 47.41
N TRP A 76 -22.20 16.12 46.72
CA TRP A 76 -21.65 14.92 47.34
C TRP A 76 -20.55 15.25 48.37
N VAL A 77 -19.68 16.24 48.07
CA VAL A 77 -18.65 16.72 49.00
C VAL A 77 -19.28 17.36 50.24
N GLU A 78 -20.34 18.14 50.09
CA GLU A 78 -21.03 18.75 51.23
C GLU A 78 -21.65 17.70 52.16
N LEU A 79 -22.27 16.66 51.58
CA LEU A 79 -22.83 15.54 52.33
C LEU A 79 -21.74 14.75 53.07
N PHE A 80 -20.62 14.47 52.40
CA PHE A 80 -19.48 13.77 52.98
C PHE A 80 -18.89 14.54 54.17
N VAL A 81 -18.63 15.85 54.00
CA VAL A 81 -18.09 16.71 55.07
C VAL A 81 -19.05 16.80 56.25
N ARG A 82 -20.37 16.89 55.98
CA ARG A 82 -21.41 16.95 57.03
C ARG A 82 -21.49 15.66 57.85
N GLU A 83 -21.47 14.50 57.19
CA GLU A 83 -21.49 13.20 57.88
C GLU A 83 -20.21 12.97 58.69
N MET A 84 -19.05 13.35 58.15
CA MET A 84 -17.77 13.26 58.87
C MET A 84 -17.68 14.22 60.07
N LEU A 85 -18.22 15.43 59.96
CA LEU A 85 -18.23 16.41 61.07
C LEU A 85 -19.16 15.98 62.21
N ASN A 86 -20.23 15.27 61.90
CA ASN A 86 -21.20 14.76 62.88
C ASN A 86 -20.77 13.42 63.52
N ALA A 87 -19.69 12.81 63.02
CA ALA A 87 -19.13 11.58 63.56
C ALA A 87 -18.33 11.84 64.84
N SER A 88 -18.43 10.93 65.80
CA SER A 88 -17.78 11.10 67.12
C SER A 88 -16.28 10.79 67.09
N ASN A 89 -15.86 9.87 66.22
CA ASN A 89 -14.47 9.48 65.95
C ASN A 89 -14.40 8.73 64.60
N ALA A 90 -13.21 8.30 64.20
CA ALA A 90 -13.00 7.59 62.93
C ALA A 90 -13.66 6.19 62.87
N ASP A 91 -13.97 5.61 64.04
CA ASP A 91 -14.63 4.31 64.16
C ASP A 91 -16.16 4.43 64.21
N ASP A 92 -16.72 5.65 64.17
CA ASP A 92 -18.15 5.89 64.11
C ASP A 92 -18.70 5.31 62.80
N ALA A 93 -19.78 4.53 62.87
CA ALA A 93 -20.43 3.91 61.72
C ALA A 93 -20.78 4.93 60.62
N ARG A 94 -21.04 6.20 60.98
CA ARG A 94 -21.29 7.29 60.03
C ARG A 94 -20.02 7.66 59.24
N ALA A 95 -18.87 7.74 59.91
CA ALA A 95 -17.59 7.98 59.26
C ALA A 95 -17.21 6.81 58.34
N SER A 96 -17.37 5.56 58.81
CA SER A 96 -17.09 4.37 58.01
C SER A 96 -17.96 4.31 56.75
N ARG A 97 -19.27 4.61 56.87
CA ARG A 97 -20.20 4.63 55.73
C ARG A 97 -19.86 5.73 54.73
N ALA A 98 -19.52 6.94 55.20
CA ALA A 98 -19.16 8.04 54.33
C ALA A 98 -17.88 7.73 53.52
N LEU A 99 -16.88 7.12 54.16
CA LEU A 99 -15.64 6.68 53.52
C LEU A 99 -15.84 5.53 52.53
N GLU A 100 -16.69 4.54 52.86
CA GLU A 100 -17.00 3.44 51.95
C GLU A 100 -17.69 3.93 50.67
N VAL A 101 -18.62 4.89 50.79
CA VAL A 101 -19.27 5.52 49.63
C VAL A 101 -18.27 6.32 48.80
N LEU A 102 -17.35 7.05 49.45
CA LEU A 102 -16.26 7.76 48.76
C LEU A 102 -15.40 6.78 47.97
N GLU A 103 -14.94 5.70 48.60
CA GLU A 103 -14.11 4.68 47.99
C GLU A 103 -14.80 4.07 46.77
N LYS A 104 -16.07 3.67 46.90
CA LYS A 104 -16.87 3.15 45.79
C LYS A 104 -17.02 4.16 44.65
N SER A 105 -17.24 5.43 44.98
CA SER A 105 -17.35 6.50 43.97
C SER A 105 -16.04 6.75 43.22
N ILE A 106 -14.89 6.72 43.93
CA ILE A 106 -13.57 6.88 43.33
C ILE A 106 -13.29 5.69 42.40
N HIS A 107 -13.53 4.46 42.85
CA HIS A 107 -13.31 3.27 42.03
C HIS A 107 -14.22 3.25 40.79
N ALA A 108 -15.50 3.60 40.94
CA ALA A 108 -16.44 3.68 39.82
C ALA A 108 -16.00 4.74 38.80
N ARG A 109 -15.62 5.94 39.26
CA ARG A 109 -15.15 7.02 38.39
C ARG A 109 -13.83 6.65 37.70
N ALA A 110 -12.85 6.15 38.44
CA ALA A 110 -11.58 5.71 37.87
C ALA A 110 -11.77 4.61 36.81
N GLY A 111 -12.65 3.64 37.08
CA GLY A 111 -13.01 2.61 36.11
C GLY A 111 -13.70 3.17 34.85
N ALA A 112 -14.62 4.12 35.02
CA ALA A 112 -15.29 4.79 33.91
C ALA A 112 -14.33 5.64 33.07
N GLU A 113 -13.42 6.37 33.70
CA GLU A 113 -12.38 7.16 33.01
C GLU A 113 -11.44 6.26 32.21
N VAL A 114 -11.00 5.12 32.76
CA VAL A 114 -10.16 4.15 32.03
C VAL A 114 -10.93 3.57 30.84
N ALA A 115 -12.19 3.18 31.01
CA ALA A 115 -13.02 2.65 29.93
C ALA A 115 -13.27 3.69 28.83
N GLN A 116 -13.51 4.95 29.21
CA GLN A 116 -13.70 6.05 28.28
C GLN A 116 -12.43 6.37 27.49
N ASN A 117 -11.28 6.49 28.17
CA ASN A 117 -9.99 6.72 27.53
C ASN A 117 -9.66 5.59 26.54
N PHE A 118 -9.81 4.33 26.97
CA PHE A 118 -9.60 3.18 26.11
C PHE A 118 -10.53 3.21 24.87
N HIS A 119 -11.81 3.55 25.06
CA HIS A 119 -12.75 3.67 23.96
C HIS A 119 -12.34 4.77 22.97
N GLN A 120 -11.93 5.93 23.48
CA GLN A 120 -11.49 7.06 22.66
C GLN A 120 -10.21 6.74 21.89
N GLU A 121 -9.22 6.13 22.52
CA GLU A 121 -8.00 5.66 21.86
C GLU A 121 -8.32 4.60 20.80
N ASN A 122 -9.22 3.66 21.08
CA ASN A 122 -9.63 2.64 20.12
C ASN A 122 -10.29 3.25 18.88
N MET A 123 -11.14 4.26 19.06
CA MET A 123 -11.75 5.00 17.96
C MET A 123 -10.70 5.74 17.13
N MET A 124 -9.78 6.46 17.77
CA MET A 124 -8.71 7.17 17.08
C MET A 124 -7.77 6.23 16.31
N LEU A 125 -7.45 5.07 16.87
CA LEU A 125 -6.63 4.05 16.21
C LEU A 125 -7.36 3.46 14.99
N LYS A 126 -8.67 3.21 15.10
CA LYS A 126 -9.48 2.72 13.97
C LYS A 126 -9.51 3.74 12.83
N GLU A 127 -9.70 5.02 13.13
CA GLU A 127 -9.70 6.09 12.13
C GLU A 127 -8.34 6.18 11.41
N GLN A 128 -7.23 6.10 12.16
CA GLN A 128 -5.89 6.09 11.57
C GLN A 128 -5.66 4.86 10.67
N VAL A 129 -6.10 3.67 11.09
CA VAL A 129 -6.00 2.45 10.28
C VAL A 129 -6.81 2.59 8.99
N GLU A 130 -8.02 3.14 9.06
CA GLU A 130 -8.85 3.37 7.88
C GLU A 130 -8.21 4.37 6.91
N ALA A 131 -7.65 5.48 7.42
CA ALA A 131 -6.91 6.44 6.61
C ALA A 131 -5.71 5.79 5.90
N LEU A 132 -4.92 4.99 6.62
CA LEU A 132 -3.79 4.26 6.03
C LEU A 132 -4.22 3.25 4.96
N ILE A 133 -5.36 2.57 5.13
CA ILE A 133 -5.91 1.66 4.12
C ILE A 133 -6.31 2.43 2.85
N GLN A 134 -6.93 3.60 3.01
CA GLN A 134 -7.30 4.46 1.89
C GLN A 134 -6.05 4.95 1.12
N GLU A 135 -5.04 5.45 1.84
CA GLU A 135 -3.76 5.85 1.25
C GLU A 135 -3.07 4.68 0.53
N ASN A 136 -3.02 3.50 1.15
CA ASN A 136 -2.44 2.31 0.54
C ASN A 136 -3.14 1.93 -0.77
N THR A 137 -4.46 2.11 -0.83
CA THR A 137 -5.26 1.87 -2.04
C THR A 137 -4.92 2.88 -3.14
N ILE A 138 -4.78 4.15 -2.79
CA ILE A 138 -4.35 5.21 -3.73
C ILE A 138 -2.95 4.89 -4.26
N LEU A 139 -2.01 4.53 -3.39
CA LEU A 139 -0.64 4.17 -3.76
C LEU A 139 -0.61 2.94 -4.69
N LYS A 140 -1.37 1.89 -4.39
CA LYS A 140 -1.48 0.71 -5.27
C LYS A 140 -2.00 1.08 -6.66
N ARG A 141 -3.01 1.94 -6.74
CA ARG A 141 -3.54 2.45 -8.03
C ARG A 141 -2.49 3.26 -8.78
N ALA A 142 -1.77 4.15 -8.10
CA ALA A 142 -0.71 4.96 -8.70
C ALA A 142 0.42 4.08 -9.27
N VAL A 143 0.85 3.06 -8.52
CA VAL A 143 1.88 2.10 -8.95
C VAL A 143 1.41 1.30 -10.17
N ALA A 144 0.15 0.84 -10.18
CA ALA A 144 -0.40 0.11 -11.33
C ALA A 144 -0.38 0.97 -12.61
N VAL A 145 -0.83 2.23 -12.50
CA VAL A 145 -0.80 3.19 -13.63
C VAL A 145 0.64 3.47 -14.07
N GLN A 146 1.57 3.63 -13.13
CA GLN A 146 2.97 3.86 -13.47
C GLN A 146 3.59 2.66 -14.18
N HIS A 147 3.27 1.45 -13.75
CA HIS A 147 3.73 0.22 -14.40
C HIS A 147 3.16 0.07 -15.82
N GLU A 148 1.87 0.37 -16.01
CA GLU A 148 1.24 0.36 -17.34
C GLU A 148 1.93 1.34 -18.30
N ARG A 149 2.16 2.59 -17.86
CA ARG A 149 2.89 3.59 -18.66
C ARG A 149 4.32 3.16 -18.98
N GLN A 150 5.02 2.58 -18.00
CA GLN A 150 6.39 2.08 -18.21
C GLN A 150 6.41 0.99 -19.29
N LYS A 151 5.45 0.06 -19.25
CA LYS A 151 5.29 -0.99 -20.24
C LYS A 151 5.00 -0.43 -21.64
N GLU A 152 4.16 0.59 -21.74
CA GLU A 152 3.88 1.29 -23.01
C GLU A 152 5.15 1.93 -23.58
N TYR A 153 5.94 2.61 -22.75
CA TYR A 153 7.22 3.20 -23.19
C TYR A 153 8.21 2.14 -23.67
N GLU A 154 8.28 0.99 -23.00
CA GLU A 154 9.13 -0.12 -23.45
C GLU A 154 8.70 -0.66 -24.81
N SER A 155 7.38 -0.82 -25.03
CA SER A 155 6.84 -1.22 -26.34
C SER A 155 7.17 -0.20 -27.42
N GLN A 156 6.90 1.08 -27.17
CA GLN A 156 7.20 2.16 -28.11
C GLN A 156 8.70 2.25 -28.42
N SER A 157 9.56 2.03 -27.42
CA SER A 157 11.00 2.00 -27.61
C SER A 157 11.43 0.85 -28.54
N GLN A 158 10.84 -0.34 -28.40
CA GLN A 158 11.11 -1.46 -29.29
C GLN A 158 10.65 -1.18 -30.73
N GLU A 159 9.43 -0.64 -30.89
CA GLU A 159 8.90 -0.23 -32.19
C GLU A 159 9.78 0.84 -32.86
N LEU A 160 10.24 1.83 -32.09
CA LEU A 160 11.14 2.87 -32.58
C LEU A 160 12.48 2.29 -33.04
N GLN A 161 13.05 1.35 -32.29
CA GLN A 161 14.28 0.66 -32.69
C GLN A 161 14.08 -0.13 -33.99
N HIS A 162 12.97 -0.86 -34.11
CA HIS A 162 12.63 -1.59 -35.33
C HIS A 162 12.47 -0.64 -36.53
N LEU A 163 11.74 0.47 -36.36
CA LEU A 163 11.56 1.46 -37.42
C LEU A 163 12.89 2.09 -37.85
N LYS A 164 13.79 2.39 -36.90
CA LYS A 164 15.13 2.88 -37.19
C LYS A 164 15.94 1.88 -38.03
N GLN A 165 15.84 0.59 -37.72
CA GLN A 165 16.49 -0.46 -38.49
C GLN A 165 15.95 -0.50 -39.93
N VAL A 166 14.63 -0.53 -40.11
CA VAL A 166 14.01 -0.54 -41.45
C VAL A 166 14.36 0.73 -42.24
N ALA A 167 14.34 1.90 -41.60
CA ALA A 167 14.77 3.15 -42.23
C ALA A 167 16.23 3.09 -42.71
N SER A 168 17.13 2.51 -41.90
CA SER A 168 18.53 2.33 -42.30
C SER A 168 18.69 1.37 -43.48
N GLN A 169 17.88 0.31 -43.55
CA GLN A 169 17.86 -0.62 -44.67
C GLN A 169 17.41 0.07 -45.96
N TYR A 170 16.33 0.87 -45.91
CA TYR A 170 15.89 1.63 -47.08
C TYR A 170 16.91 2.68 -47.53
N GLN A 171 17.61 3.32 -46.60
CA GLN A 171 18.67 4.26 -46.92
C GLN A 171 19.84 3.56 -47.66
N GLU A 172 20.18 2.33 -47.28
CA GLU A 172 21.21 1.53 -47.96
C GLU A 172 20.75 1.04 -49.35
N GLN A 173 19.49 0.64 -49.48
CA GLN A 173 18.89 0.29 -50.77
C GLN A 173 18.92 1.46 -51.75
N LEU A 174 18.56 2.66 -51.29
CA LEU A 174 18.64 3.88 -52.10
C LEU A 174 20.08 4.14 -52.57
N ARG A 175 21.06 4.09 -51.66
CA ARG A 175 22.48 4.27 -52.01
C ARG A 175 22.94 3.26 -53.06
N THR A 176 22.51 2.00 -52.93
CA THR A 176 22.85 0.94 -53.89
C THR A 176 22.25 1.20 -55.27
N LEU A 177 20.97 1.62 -55.32
CA LEU A 177 20.31 1.98 -56.57
C LEU A 177 20.93 3.21 -57.23
N GLU A 178 21.32 4.23 -56.46
CA GLU A 178 22.02 5.41 -56.96
C GLU A 178 23.36 5.03 -57.62
N VAL A 179 24.16 4.19 -56.95
CA VAL A 179 25.44 3.71 -57.51
C VAL A 179 25.22 2.88 -58.78
N ASN A 180 24.23 1.98 -58.78
CA ASN A 180 23.90 1.17 -59.96
C ASN A 180 23.45 2.04 -61.14
N ASN A 181 22.60 3.04 -60.89
CA ASN A 181 22.12 3.95 -61.92
C ASN A 181 23.28 4.79 -62.50
N TYR A 182 24.19 5.25 -61.64
CA TYR A 182 25.40 5.94 -62.09
C TYR A 182 26.29 5.05 -62.96
N ALA A 183 26.56 3.82 -62.52
CA ALA A 183 27.35 2.85 -63.28
C ALA A 183 26.74 2.56 -64.66
N LEU A 184 25.43 2.33 -64.72
CA LEU A 184 24.69 2.14 -65.98
C LEU A 184 24.80 3.36 -66.89
N THR A 185 24.63 4.56 -66.34
CA THR A 185 24.76 5.82 -67.10
C THR A 185 26.17 5.98 -67.68
N MET A 186 27.20 5.63 -66.92
CA MET A 186 28.60 5.66 -67.37
C MET A 186 28.87 4.64 -68.49
N HIS A 187 28.41 3.40 -68.32
CA HIS A 187 28.53 2.36 -69.36
C HIS A 187 27.79 2.75 -70.65
N LEU A 188 26.61 3.36 -70.55
CA LEU A 188 25.84 3.81 -71.71
C LEU A 188 26.58 4.90 -72.48
N LYS A 189 27.15 5.90 -71.78
CA LYS A 189 27.99 6.94 -72.40
C LYS A 189 29.22 6.34 -73.09
N GLN A 190 29.88 5.37 -72.45
CA GLN A 190 31.03 4.69 -73.04
C GLN A 190 30.65 3.90 -74.29
N ALA A 191 29.53 3.16 -74.26
CA ALA A 191 29.02 2.42 -75.40
C ALA A 191 28.73 3.35 -76.59
N GLN A 192 28.08 4.49 -76.37
CA GLN A 192 27.79 5.50 -77.41
C GLN A 192 29.06 6.12 -78.00
N GLN A 193 30.10 6.34 -77.19
CA GLN A 193 31.38 6.89 -77.67
C GLN A 193 32.23 5.83 -78.39
N SER A 194 32.11 4.56 -78.00
CA SER A 194 32.79 3.41 -78.62
C SER A 194 32.08 2.86 -79.85
N SER A 195 30.79 3.18 -80.06
CA SER A 195 30.08 2.84 -81.29
C SER A 195 30.53 3.78 -82.40
N SER A 196 31.63 3.44 -83.05
CA SER A 196 32.02 4.00 -84.35
C SER A 196 31.12 3.43 -85.46
N ILE A 197 29.81 3.60 -85.36
CA ILE A 197 28.89 3.43 -86.49
C ILE A 197 28.77 4.82 -87.12
N PRO A 198 29.35 5.05 -88.31
CA PRO A 198 29.15 6.30 -89.03
C PRO A 198 27.65 6.44 -89.30
N GLY A 199 27.08 7.54 -88.86
CA GLY A 199 25.74 7.95 -89.28
C GLY A 199 25.69 8.05 -90.81
N ARG A 200 25.22 6.98 -91.45
CA ARG A 200 24.60 7.04 -92.77
C ARG A 200 23.15 6.64 -92.62
N PHE A 201 22.36 7.54 -92.06
CA PHE A 201 20.97 7.64 -92.47
C PHE A 201 21.01 8.28 -93.86
N ASN A 202 20.67 7.49 -94.88
CA ASN A 202 20.49 7.98 -96.24
C ASN A 202 19.06 8.59 -96.31
N PRO A 203 18.88 9.91 -96.53
CA PRO A 203 17.56 10.53 -96.50
C PRO A 203 16.77 10.39 -97.81
N ASP A 204 17.28 9.67 -98.82
CA ASP A 204 16.59 9.49 -100.09
C ASP A 204 16.49 8.01 -100.47
N ALA A 205 15.50 7.33 -99.88
CA ALA A 205 14.93 6.12 -100.44
C ALA A 205 13.43 6.36 -100.64
N PHE A 206 13.10 7.08 -101.72
CA PHE A 206 11.78 7.07 -102.31
C PHE A 206 11.42 5.62 -102.68
N TYR A 207 10.62 4.97 -101.83
CA TYR A 207 9.76 3.88 -102.28
C TYR A 207 8.34 4.44 -102.37
N GLY A 208 8.03 4.97 -103.55
CA GLY A 208 6.66 5.11 -103.98
C GLY A 208 6.08 3.72 -104.23
N SER A 209 4.97 3.44 -103.57
CA SER A 209 3.94 2.56 -104.11
C SER A 209 2.64 2.83 -103.37
N CYS A 210 1.74 3.47 -104.09
CA CYS A 210 0.31 3.51 -103.81
C CYS A 210 -0.20 2.14 -103.35
N PHE A 211 -1.08 2.10 -102.35
CA PHE A 211 -2.32 1.35 -102.48
C PHE A 211 -3.38 1.98 -101.56
N ALA A 212 -4.51 2.25 -102.18
CA ALA A 212 -5.73 2.75 -101.57
C ALA A 212 -6.49 1.62 -100.87
N GLU A 213 -7.30 1.97 -99.88
CA GLU A 213 -8.66 1.48 -99.55
C GLU A 213 -8.92 1.78 -98.06
N SER A 214 -9.75 2.77 -97.72
CA SER A 214 -11.22 2.83 -97.77
C SER A 214 -11.91 2.11 -96.60
N SER A 215 -12.55 2.93 -95.75
CA SER A 215 -13.80 2.68 -95.01
C SER A 215 -13.75 1.61 -93.89
N ALA A 216 -14.57 1.64 -92.85
CA ALA A 216 -15.42 2.60 -92.15
C ALA A 216 -15.88 1.87 -90.88
#